data_AF-A0A6S5JNI9-F1
#
_entry.id   AF-A0A6S5JNI9-F1
#
_cell.length_a   1.000
_cell.length_b   1.000
_cell.length_c   1.000
_cell.angle_alpha   90.00
_cell.angle_beta   90.00
_cell.angle_gamma   90.00
#
_symmetry.space_group_name_H-M   'P 1'
#
loop_
_entity.id
_entity.type
_entity.pdbx_description
1 polymer ?
#
loop_
_entity_poly.entity_id
_entity_poly.type
_entity_poly.pdbx_seq_one_letter_code
_entity_poly.pdbx_strand_id
1 'polypeptide(L)'
;MTESREINLTSGSQHLRQFPLDNARVARTCKMTTAQAESIRDMNTEELQKQIFVTPVEFAYLTGRTLKSVRNLMDRAQLPVHREGMPGSKRPKRFIMLQEYWDAVAHCRALITPEEKHFIDRLMRDKKTYRRVTGNQHSTHKRHSHSQQRRIA
;
A
#
# COMPACT_ATOMS: atom_id res chain seq x y z
N MET A 1 -20.06 40.89 -16.58
CA MET A 1 -20.57 40.04 -15.48
C MET A 1 -20.72 38.55 -15.86
N THR A 2 -20.26 38.14 -17.06
CA THR A 2 -20.37 36.76 -17.56
C THR A 2 -19.01 36.02 -17.57
N GLU A 3 -17.90 36.72 -17.77
CA GLU A 3 -16.55 36.12 -17.82
C GLU A 3 -16.12 35.50 -16.47
N SER A 4 -16.46 36.13 -15.34
CA SER A 4 -16.09 35.63 -14.00
C SER A 4 -16.80 34.32 -13.62
N ARG A 5 -17.92 33.99 -14.28
CA ARG A 5 -18.64 32.72 -14.08
C ARG A 5 -18.02 31.59 -14.91
N GLU A 6 -17.54 31.88 -16.11
CA GLU A 6 -16.86 30.89 -16.96
C GLU A 6 -15.51 30.46 -16.38
N ILE A 7 -14.75 31.37 -15.76
CA ILE A 7 -13.48 31.05 -15.08
C ILE A 7 -13.73 30.11 -13.88
N ASN A 8 -14.82 30.28 -13.13
CA ASN A 8 -15.16 29.39 -12.02
C ASN A 8 -15.67 28.01 -12.49
N LEU A 9 -16.38 27.96 -13.62
CA LEU A 9 -16.81 26.70 -14.25
C LEU A 9 -15.64 25.94 -14.89
N THR A 10 -14.66 26.63 -15.48
CA THR A 10 -13.43 26.00 -16.01
C THR A 10 -12.46 25.60 -14.91
N SER A 11 -12.40 26.32 -13.79
CA SER A 11 -11.59 25.95 -12.62
C SER A 11 -12.06 24.65 -11.95
N GLY A 12 -13.36 24.32 -12.06
CA GLY A 12 -13.91 23.02 -11.64
C GLY A 12 -13.63 21.86 -12.60
N SER A 13 -13.18 22.16 -13.82
CA SER A 13 -12.94 21.18 -14.90
C SER A 13 -11.46 20.79 -15.05
N GLN A 14 -10.53 21.45 -14.37
CA GLN A 14 -9.07 21.22 -14.52
C GLN A 14 -8.52 20.03 -13.72
N HIS A 15 -9.37 19.33 -12.94
CA HIS A 15 -8.95 18.19 -12.10
C HIS A 15 -9.75 16.91 -12.34
N LEU A 16 -10.31 16.70 -13.53
CA LEU A 16 -10.73 15.36 -13.91
C LEU A 16 -9.54 14.61 -14.50
N ARG A 17 -8.99 13.68 -13.72
CA ARG A 17 -8.06 12.68 -14.22
C ARG A 17 -8.64 11.98 -15.45
N GLN A 18 -7.83 11.84 -16.50
CA GLN A 18 -8.20 11.04 -17.66
C GLN A 18 -8.40 9.56 -17.27
N PHE A 19 -7.61 9.08 -16.31
CA PHE A 19 -7.72 7.72 -15.76
C PHE A 19 -8.12 7.79 -14.28
N PRO A 20 -9.41 7.60 -13.96
CA PRO A 20 -9.88 7.69 -12.59
C PRO A 20 -9.28 6.57 -11.73
N LEU A 21 -8.86 6.92 -10.52
CA LEU A 21 -8.42 5.95 -9.51
C LEU A 21 -9.62 5.36 -8.78
N ASP A 22 -9.48 4.12 -8.32
CA ASP A 22 -10.43 3.53 -7.39
C ASP A 22 -10.29 4.20 -6.01
N ASN A 23 -11.17 5.17 -5.76
CA ASN A 23 -11.23 5.93 -4.50
C ASN A 23 -11.44 5.02 -3.28
N ALA A 24 -12.16 3.90 -3.42
CA ALA A 24 -12.36 2.97 -2.33
C ALA A 24 -11.07 2.24 -1.98
N ARG A 25 -10.27 1.84 -2.98
CA ARG A 25 -8.95 1.25 -2.79
C ARG A 25 -7.97 2.24 -2.21
N VAL A 26 -7.96 3.49 -2.69
CA VAL A 26 -7.11 4.58 -2.18
C VAL A 26 -7.36 4.80 -0.68
N ALA A 27 -8.63 4.95 -0.29
CA ALA A 27 -9.00 5.25 1.09
C ALA A 27 -8.91 4.03 2.02
N ARG A 28 -9.55 2.91 1.65
CA ARG A 28 -9.69 1.74 2.55
C ARG A 28 -8.42 0.89 2.61
N THR A 29 -7.82 0.63 1.45
CA THR A 29 -6.69 -0.30 1.33
C THR A 29 -5.35 0.43 1.46
N CYS A 30 -5.15 1.48 0.65
CA CYS A 30 -3.87 2.18 0.59
C CYS A 30 -3.69 3.19 1.73
N LYS A 31 -4.80 3.59 2.39
CA LYS A 31 -4.85 4.56 3.49
C LYS A 31 -4.11 5.86 3.15
N MET A 32 -4.44 6.41 1.99
CA MET A 32 -3.84 7.63 1.45
C MET A 32 -4.79 8.82 1.62
N THR A 33 -4.20 10.02 1.73
CA THR A 33 -4.96 11.26 1.60
C THR A 33 -5.23 11.57 0.13
N THR A 34 -6.18 12.47 -0.15
CA THR A 34 -6.49 12.93 -1.53
C THR A 34 -5.26 13.51 -2.21
N ALA A 35 -4.53 14.40 -1.54
CA ALA A 35 -3.28 14.98 -2.05
C ALA A 35 -2.20 13.93 -2.35
N GLN A 36 -2.17 12.82 -1.60
CA GLN A 36 -1.27 11.71 -1.92
C GLN A 36 -1.75 10.95 -3.15
N ALA A 37 -3.04 10.69 -3.27
CA ALA A 37 -3.61 10.05 -4.45
C ALA A 37 -3.39 10.87 -5.72
N GLU A 38 -3.50 12.20 -5.61
CA GLU A 38 -3.24 13.15 -6.70
C GLU A 38 -1.80 13.06 -7.24
N SER A 39 -0.83 12.63 -6.42
CA SER A 39 0.55 12.43 -6.85
C SER A 39 0.80 11.21 -7.73
N ILE A 40 -0.18 10.30 -7.86
CA ILE A 40 -0.11 9.15 -8.79
C ILE A 40 -0.18 9.69 -10.21
N ARG A 41 0.71 9.29 -11.13
CA ARG A 41 0.60 9.71 -12.53
C ARG A 41 -0.80 9.41 -13.12
N ASP A 42 -1.33 10.33 -13.91
CA ASP A 42 -2.61 10.17 -14.59
C ASP A 42 -2.43 9.30 -15.85
N MET A 43 -2.27 8.00 -15.62
CA MET A 43 -2.01 6.99 -16.65
C MET A 43 -2.89 5.77 -16.40
N ASN A 44 -3.10 4.96 -17.46
CA ASN A 44 -3.77 3.68 -17.30
C ASN A 44 -2.97 2.77 -16.34
N THR A 45 -3.67 1.92 -15.59
CA THR A 45 -3.05 1.01 -14.63
C THR A 45 -2.12 0.00 -15.31
N GLU A 46 -2.43 -0.43 -16.54
CA GLU A 46 -1.56 -1.31 -17.34
C GLU A 46 -0.27 -0.62 -17.77
N GLU A 47 -0.32 0.66 -18.11
CA GLU A 47 0.85 1.44 -18.48
C GLU A 47 1.72 1.75 -17.26
N LEU A 48 1.08 2.01 -16.12
CA LEU A 48 1.77 2.21 -14.84
C LEU A 48 2.52 0.94 -14.41
N GLN A 49 1.98 -0.25 -14.69
CA GLN A 49 2.65 -1.53 -14.43
C GLN A 49 3.87 -1.78 -15.30
N LYS A 50 3.93 -1.18 -16.50
CA LYS A 50 5.09 -1.29 -17.41
C LYS A 50 6.25 -0.38 -17.01
N GLN A 51 6.02 0.59 -16.13
CA GLN A 51 7.05 1.53 -15.69
C GLN A 51 8.17 0.83 -14.92
N ILE A 52 9.41 1.20 -15.21
CA ILE A 52 10.59 0.69 -14.49
C ILE A 52 10.63 1.31 -13.09
N PHE A 53 10.48 2.63 -13.01
CA PHE A 53 10.52 3.40 -11.76
C PHE A 53 9.13 3.87 -11.38
N VAL A 54 8.78 3.60 -10.12
CA VAL A 54 7.46 3.86 -9.58
C VAL A 54 7.59 4.54 -8.23
N THR A 55 6.77 5.55 -7.98
CA THR A 55 6.78 6.24 -6.68
C THR A 55 6.22 5.32 -5.59
N PRO A 56 6.51 5.57 -4.29
CA PRO A 56 5.94 4.76 -3.21
C PRO A 56 4.42 4.79 -3.18
N VAL A 57 3.82 5.87 -3.68
CA VAL A 57 2.37 6.05 -3.76
C VAL A 57 1.80 5.16 -4.87
N GLU A 58 2.36 5.25 -6.06
CA GLU A 58 1.97 4.40 -7.19
C GLU A 58 2.15 2.90 -6.86
N PHE A 59 3.25 2.53 -6.21
CA PHE A 59 3.50 1.15 -5.79
C PHE A 59 2.48 0.65 -4.77
N ALA A 60 2.12 1.47 -3.78
CA ALA A 60 1.09 1.16 -2.80
C ALA A 60 -0.26 0.90 -3.49
N TYR A 61 -0.62 1.75 -4.46
CA TYR A 61 -1.83 1.60 -5.25
C TYR A 61 -1.82 0.29 -6.05
N LEU A 62 -0.75 0.03 -6.83
CA LEU A 62 -0.61 -1.19 -7.64
C LEU A 62 -0.65 -2.47 -6.82
N THR A 63 0.08 -2.52 -5.71
CA THR A 63 0.20 -3.73 -4.87
C THR A 63 -0.93 -3.89 -3.85
N GLY A 64 -1.77 -2.86 -3.67
CA GLY A 64 -2.84 -2.89 -2.67
C GLY A 64 -2.30 -2.89 -1.24
N ARG A 65 -1.19 -2.19 -1.01
CA ARG A 65 -0.56 -2.04 0.32
C ARG A 65 -0.80 -0.63 0.85
N THR A 66 -0.75 -0.48 2.17
CA THR A 66 -0.79 0.86 2.77
C THR A 66 0.49 1.63 2.45
N LEU A 67 0.39 2.95 2.25
CA LEU A 67 1.55 3.80 1.99
C LEU A 67 2.60 3.72 3.11
N LYS A 68 2.15 3.63 4.37
CA LYS A 68 3.02 3.43 5.54
C LYS A 68 3.78 2.10 5.45
N SER A 69 3.11 1.02 5.06
CA SER A 69 3.77 -0.28 4.89
C SER A 69 4.83 -0.21 3.81
N VAL A 70 4.55 0.42 2.67
CA VAL A 70 5.52 0.54 1.57
C VAL A 70 6.76 1.29 2.03
N ARG A 71 6.60 2.42 2.72
CA ARG A 71 7.74 3.17 3.28
C ARG A 71 8.58 2.31 4.24
N ASN A 72 7.93 1.56 5.12
CA ASN A 72 8.65 0.65 6.03
C ASN A 72 9.43 -0.43 5.27
N LEU A 73 8.88 -0.97 4.17
CA LEU A 73 9.58 -1.95 3.33
C LEU A 73 10.81 -1.30 2.67
N MET A 74 10.68 -0.06 2.18
CA MET A 74 11.80 0.69 1.60
C MET A 74 12.89 0.98 2.63
N ASP A 75 12.52 1.38 3.85
CA ASP A 75 13.46 1.71 4.93
C ASP A 75 14.22 0.46 5.41
N ARG A 76 13.60 -0.72 5.32
CA ARG A 76 14.20 -2.03 5.66
C ARG A 76 14.94 -2.69 4.50
N ALA A 77 15.09 -2.01 3.36
CA ALA A 77 15.67 -2.56 2.14
C ALA A 77 15.03 -3.89 1.67
N GLN A 78 13.73 -4.06 1.93
CA GLN A 78 12.94 -5.21 1.48
C GLN A 78 12.31 -5.01 0.09
N LEU A 79 12.57 -3.86 -0.53
CA LEU A 79 12.19 -3.54 -1.90
C LEU A 79 13.42 -3.04 -2.66
N PRO A 80 13.52 -3.34 -3.96
CA PRO A 80 14.53 -2.75 -4.82
C PRO A 80 14.23 -1.25 -4.97
N VAL A 81 15.11 -0.40 -4.43
CA VAL A 81 14.91 1.06 -4.39
C VAL A 81 16.06 1.77 -5.07
N HIS A 82 15.72 2.56 -6.08
CA HIS A 82 16.61 3.53 -6.68
C HIS A 82 16.52 4.87 -5.94
N ARG A 83 17.67 5.47 -5.64
CA ARG A 83 17.75 6.78 -4.96
C ARG A 83 18.29 7.80 -5.94
N GLU A 84 17.47 8.80 -6.24
CA GLU A 84 17.83 9.90 -7.12
C GLU A 84 18.12 11.15 -6.27
N GLY A 85 19.30 11.75 -6.47
CA GLY A 85 19.73 12.95 -5.80
C GLY A 85 21.25 13.10 -5.79
N MET A 86 21.72 14.32 -5.54
CA MET A 86 23.16 14.57 -5.39
C MET A 86 23.74 13.70 -4.27
N PRO A 87 24.95 13.15 -4.45
CA PRO A 87 25.69 12.48 -3.37
C PRO A 87 25.74 13.39 -2.14
N GLY A 88 25.32 12.86 -0.98
CA GLY A 88 25.28 13.62 0.28
C GLY A 88 23.98 14.40 0.56
N SER A 89 22.97 14.34 -0.32
CA SER A 89 21.67 14.94 -0.02
C SER A 89 21.00 14.27 1.20
N LYS A 90 20.51 15.08 2.15
CA LYS A 90 19.86 14.60 3.40
C LYS A 90 18.58 13.79 3.15
N ARG A 91 17.89 14.05 2.04
CA ARG A 91 16.64 13.39 1.65
C ARG A 91 16.58 13.17 0.13
N PRO A 92 17.23 12.12 -0.39
CA PRO A 92 17.13 11.78 -1.80
C PRO A 92 15.69 11.38 -2.15
N LYS A 93 15.28 11.62 -3.39
CA LYS A 93 14.03 11.05 -3.92
C LYS A 93 14.23 9.54 -4.07
N ARG A 94 13.20 8.77 -3.73
CA ARG A 94 13.26 7.31 -3.70
C ARG A 94 12.19 6.75 -4.61
N PHE A 95 12.62 5.93 -5.55
CA PHE A 95 11.77 5.22 -6.49
C PHE A 95 11.92 3.72 -6.29
N ILE A 96 10.83 2.99 -6.44
CA ILE A 96 10.84 1.54 -6.38
C ILE A 96 11.03 1.03 -7.80
N MET A 97 11.94 0.07 -7.97
CA MET A 97 12.19 -0.58 -9.24
C MET A 97 11.15 -1.70 -9.40
N LEU A 98 10.07 -1.40 -10.11
CA LEU A 98 8.88 -2.26 -10.13
C LEU A 98 9.15 -3.60 -10.83
N GLN A 99 9.90 -3.59 -11.93
CA GLN A 99 10.22 -4.81 -12.67
C GLN A 99 11.08 -5.77 -11.85
N GLU A 100 12.15 -5.27 -11.22
CA GLU A 100 12.97 -6.09 -10.32
C GLU A 100 12.15 -6.69 -9.16
N TYR A 101 11.17 -5.94 -8.64
CA TYR A 101 10.25 -6.45 -7.64
C TYR A 101 9.39 -7.60 -8.19
N TRP A 102 8.85 -7.47 -9.40
CA TRP A 102 8.06 -8.53 -10.02
C TRP A 102 8.89 -9.78 -10.33
N ASP A 103 10.11 -9.60 -10.82
CA ASP A 103 11.05 -10.69 -11.06
C ASP A 103 11.38 -11.45 -9.77
N ALA A 104 11.65 -10.71 -8.68
CA ALA A 104 11.88 -11.31 -7.36
C ALA A 104 10.64 -12.09 -6.88
N VAL A 105 9.43 -11.56 -7.09
CA VAL A 105 8.18 -12.27 -6.74
C VAL A 105 7.96 -13.51 -7.60
N ALA A 106 8.22 -13.43 -8.91
CA ALA A 106 8.11 -14.54 -9.83
C ALA A 106 9.09 -15.66 -9.48
N HIS A 107 10.34 -15.31 -9.19
CA HIS A 107 11.36 -16.24 -8.73
C HIS A 107 10.96 -16.93 -7.43
N CYS A 108 10.51 -16.18 -6.42
CA CYS A 108 10.00 -16.76 -5.18
C CYS A 108 8.82 -17.71 -5.39
N ARG A 109 7.91 -17.39 -6.33
CA ARG A 109 6.80 -18.28 -6.68
C ARG A 109 7.25 -19.54 -7.41
N ALA A 110 8.28 -19.45 -8.25
CA ALA A 110 8.85 -20.61 -8.97
C ALA A 110 9.54 -21.59 -8.03
N LEU A 111 10.10 -21.11 -6.91
CA LEU A 111 10.72 -21.97 -5.89
C LEU A 111 9.73 -22.77 -5.05
N ILE A 112 8.46 -22.35 -5.00
CA ILE A 112 7.43 -23.02 -4.19
C ILE A 112 6.90 -24.23 -4.96
N THR A 113 7.00 -25.41 -4.35
CA THR A 113 6.43 -26.63 -4.91
C THR A 113 4.88 -26.58 -4.93
N PRO A 114 4.21 -27.35 -5.80
CA PRO A 114 2.75 -27.40 -5.83
C PRO A 114 2.13 -27.80 -4.47
N GLU A 115 2.78 -28.68 -3.72
CA GLU A 115 2.35 -29.12 -2.40
C GLU A 115 2.44 -27.99 -1.36
N GLU A 116 3.57 -27.27 -1.33
CA GLU A 116 3.75 -26.10 -0.47
C GLU A 116 2.77 -24.98 -0.82
N LYS A 117 2.51 -24.77 -2.11
CA LYS A 117 1.50 -23.80 -2.58
C LYS A 117 0.12 -24.17 -2.03
N HIS A 118 -0.29 -25.42 -2.15
CA HIS A 118 -1.58 -25.90 -1.62
C HIS A 118 -1.65 -25.76 -0.09
N PHE A 119 -0.55 -26.02 0.61
CA PHE A 119 -0.44 -25.81 2.05
C PHE A 119 -0.59 -24.34 2.43
N ILE A 120 0.12 -23.43 1.75
CA ILE A 120 0.02 -21.98 1.96
C ILE A 120 -1.40 -21.47 1.69
N ASP A 121 -2.01 -21.91 0.59
CA ASP A 121 -3.38 -21.52 0.24
C ASP A 121 -4.39 -21.97 1.30
N ARG A 122 -4.22 -23.19 1.84
CA ARG A 122 -5.03 -23.70 2.96
C ARG A 122 -4.80 -22.88 4.23
N LEU A 123 -3.55 -22.52 4.54
CA LEU A 123 -3.18 -21.70 5.69
C LEU A 123 -3.82 -20.30 5.62
N MET A 124 -3.87 -19.69 4.43
CA MET A 124 -4.45 -18.36 4.23
C MET A 124 -5.99 -18.35 4.27
N ARG A 125 -6.65 -19.44 3.89
CA ARG A 125 -8.12 -19.56 3.88
C ARG A 125 -8.70 -19.96 5.24
N ASP A 126 -8.05 -20.89 5.95
CA ASP A 126 -8.57 -21.41 7.21
C ASP A 126 -7.84 -20.86 8.43
N LYS A 127 -8.55 -20.01 9.17
CA LYS A 127 -8.08 -19.40 10.42
C LYS A 127 -7.77 -20.45 11.50
N LYS A 128 -8.42 -21.63 11.49
CA LYS A 128 -8.12 -22.72 12.44
C LYS A 128 -6.78 -23.35 12.12
N THR A 129 -6.53 -23.66 10.85
CA THR A 129 -5.25 -24.18 10.38
C THR A 129 -4.11 -23.18 10.63
N TYR A 130 -4.31 -21.89 10.31
CA TYR A 130 -3.34 -20.83 10.64
C TYR A 130 -2.97 -20.81 12.13
N ARG A 131 -3.97 -20.75 13.02
CA ARG A 131 -3.76 -20.72 14.47
C ARG A 131 -3.03 -21.95 15.01
N ARG A 132 -3.33 -23.13 14.46
CA ARG A 132 -2.67 -24.39 14.85
C ARG A 132 -1.20 -24.39 14.46
N VAL A 133 -0.87 -23.91 13.26
CA VAL A 133 0.49 -23.92 12.70
C VAL A 133 1.36 -22.82 13.31
N THR A 134 0.84 -21.59 13.49
CA THR A 134 1.65 -20.47 13.99
C THR A 134 1.75 -20.41 15.51
N GLY A 135 1.17 -21.36 16.25
CA GLY A 135 1.22 -21.41 17.72
C GLY A 135 0.59 -20.21 18.43
N ASN A 136 -0.14 -19.33 17.72
CA ASN A 136 -0.76 -18.13 18.28
C ASN A 136 -2.03 -18.51 19.05
N GLN A 137 -1.84 -19.22 20.16
CA GLN A 137 -2.76 -19.16 21.27
C GLN A 137 -2.71 -17.71 21.77
N HIS A 138 -3.61 -16.86 21.28
CA HIS A 138 -3.87 -15.61 21.97
C HIS A 138 -4.31 -16.02 23.38
N SER A 139 -3.37 -16.03 24.33
CA SER A 139 -3.66 -15.70 25.71
C SER A 139 -4.42 -14.39 25.60
N THR A 140 -5.75 -14.49 25.62
CA THR A 140 -6.61 -13.36 25.86
C THR A 140 -6.26 -12.95 27.28
N HIS A 141 -5.25 -12.09 27.44
CA HIS A 141 -5.11 -11.28 28.63
C HIS A 141 -6.39 -10.47 28.70
N LYS A 142 -7.41 -11.06 29.33
CA LYS A 142 -8.63 -10.38 29.76
C LYS A 142 -8.11 -9.24 30.62
N ARG A 143 -8.14 -8.02 30.07
CA ARG A 143 -8.01 -6.83 30.89
C ARG A 143 -9.19 -6.89 31.86
N HIS A 144 -8.92 -7.24 33.11
CA HIS A 144 -9.90 -7.03 34.16
C HIS A 144 -10.11 -5.53 34.26
N SER A 145 -11.24 -5.06 33.73
CA SER A 145 -11.76 -3.73 34.02
C SER A 145 -12.00 -3.65 35.53
N HIS A 146 -11.08 -3.07 36.27
CA HIS A 146 -11.35 -2.61 37.64
C HIS A 146 -12.25 -1.37 37.55
N SER A 147 -13.54 -1.63 37.33
CA SER A 147 -14.60 -0.63 37.40
C SER A 147 -15.70 -1.11 38.34
N GLN A 148 -15.33 -1.61 39.52
CA GLN A 148 -16.23 -1.86 40.64
C GLN A 148 -15.46 -1.72 41.95
N GLN A 149 -15.23 -0.48 42.39
CA GLN A 149 -15.01 -0.15 43.80
C GLN A 149 -15.09 1.38 43.99
N ARG A 150 -16.31 1.92 43.82
CA ARG A 150 -16.76 3.13 44.51
C ARG A 150 -18.24 2.96 44.85
N ARG A 151 -18.48 2.12 45.85
CA ARG A 151 -19.59 2.28 46.80
C ARG A 151 -18.98 2.08 48.18
N ILE A 152 -19.53 2.78 49.16
CA ILE A 152 -19.11 2.92 50.56
C ILE A 152 -18.28 4.18 50.80
N ALA A 153 -18.97 5.31 50.98
CA ALA A 153 -19.11 5.99 52.26
C ALA A 153 -20.27 6.99 52.13
#